data_AF-A0A2H6EU51-F1
#
_entry.id   AF-A0A2H6EU51-F1
#
_cell.length_a   1.000
_cell.length_b   1.000
_cell.length_c   1.000
_cell.angle_alpha   90.00
_cell.angle_beta   90.00
_cell.angle_gamma   90.00
#
_symmetry.space_group_name_H-M   'P 1'
#
loop_
_entity.id
_entity.type
_entity.pdbx_description
1 polymer ?
#
loop_
_entity_poly.entity_id
_entity_poly.type
_entity_poly.pdbx_seq_one_letter_code
_entity_poly.pdbx_strand_id
1 'polypeptide(L)'
;MKRFVTAVLVMILFGFLNIDGIHAQGHTDPAYLQIQSAEHPITVDGKLTETDWQRRFDHLVFRANFTPGDVEYGATGGTLVKGTYTDTTTTIVKILHYGLDLYISLKSNDRSVCKFGDSWEGDGLFMKIKDAKGTAVEYKLYFNLAGKDPEMHFEEPSLYPGSAAGKGYKLPGTVVNDTTQVDSGYTAEMVIHLADLGYTNPYADIPVLINIFDPDGYPDSSAAWGSIGSYYKEWWGSEWGPDMRILRLADPPTKIAIKTDQNITLDGKLDESFWAKADSVIVGKGSNSSTGGWYMQWGDPKNAYTDQSQAVIKFAHKGTDLYIGVTSNDSSVCSWSPGWEADGLFLWMTFKDVIPGAGDRLEIKAMYFNSAKGAGIDFQLGSNVPTGGAEGASYEPPGTVTNTETNGPDAGYSLEVVVHTDLFGYSVGDTVKLSTVIWDMDYASADAYDPDVSDYAPNWWGSQWVDPNFEKYYMYRNVVLSKATAVSVHEQPPSQVASKFQLRQNYPNPFNPTTRIQFGLPGSSIVTVEIYDILGRKIATLVDGKQYSAGSHALRWNGKNDSGNLVESGTYFYRIITPEFTQTKKMVLMK
;
A
#
# COMPACT_ATOMS: atom_id res chain seq x y z
N MET A 1 5.86 49.67 49.45
CA MET A 1 7.09 49.55 48.63
C MET A 1 7.79 48.27 49.06
N LYS A 2 7.74 47.20 48.23
CA LYS A 2 8.86 46.68 47.39
C LYS A 2 9.99 46.04 48.25
N ARG A 3 10.53 44.83 48.04
CA ARG A 3 10.40 43.79 46.99
C ARG A 3 11.44 42.66 47.31
N PHE A 4 11.14 41.39 46.96
CA PHE A 4 12.07 40.23 46.69
C PHE A 4 12.95 39.70 47.86
N VAL A 5 13.17 38.41 48.13
CA VAL A 5 13.39 37.20 47.29
C VAL A 5 12.95 35.94 48.09
N THR A 6 12.28 34.98 47.42
CA THR A 6 12.04 33.61 47.91
C THR A 6 12.50 32.61 46.84
N ALA A 7 13.00 31.45 47.30
CA ALA A 7 13.26 30.18 46.60
C ALA A 7 14.73 29.89 46.22
N VAL A 8 15.37 29.06 47.05
CA VAL A 8 16.50 28.19 46.69
C VAL A 8 16.11 26.78 47.09
N LEU A 9 15.70 25.95 46.12
CA LEU A 9 15.73 24.50 46.25
C LEU A 9 15.76 23.88 44.83
N VAL A 10 16.62 22.87 44.67
CA VAL A 10 16.76 21.95 43.53
C VAL A 10 17.53 22.49 42.31
N MET A 11 18.86 22.35 42.35
CA MET A 11 19.67 22.03 41.17
C MET A 11 20.27 20.65 41.39
N ILE A 12 19.63 19.61 40.85
CA ILE A 12 20.30 18.34 40.55
C ILE A 12 20.51 18.35 39.02
N LEU A 13 21.74 18.66 38.65
CA LEU A 13 22.49 18.19 37.48
C LEU A 13 21.65 17.66 36.29
N PHE A 14 21.16 18.56 35.43
CA PHE A 14 20.94 18.24 34.01
C PHE A 14 22.28 18.38 33.28
N GLY A 15 23.09 17.32 33.35
CA GLY A 15 24.22 17.13 32.43
C GLY A 15 23.67 16.56 31.13
N PHE A 16 23.27 17.41 30.19
CA PHE A 16 23.20 17.02 28.78
C PHE A 16 24.63 16.74 28.32
N LEU A 17 25.05 15.48 28.39
CA LEU A 17 26.04 14.98 27.45
C LEU A 17 25.34 15.00 26.09
N ASN A 18 25.79 15.88 25.20
CA ASN A 18 25.56 15.73 23.77
C ASN A 18 26.22 14.40 23.37
N ILE A 19 25.44 13.33 23.43
CA ILE A 19 25.71 12.13 22.67
C ILE A 19 25.22 12.50 21.28
N ASP A 20 26.15 12.77 20.37
CA ASP A 20 25.81 12.96 18.97
C ASP A 20 24.99 11.74 18.55
N GLY A 21 23.70 11.96 18.29
CA GLY A 21 22.80 10.93 17.85
C GLY A 21 23.36 10.33 16.57
N ILE A 22 23.51 9.01 16.55
CA ILE A 22 23.75 8.29 15.31
C ILE A 22 22.46 8.44 14.49
N HIS A 23 22.44 9.43 13.60
CA HIS A 23 21.36 9.64 12.64
C HIS A 23 21.56 8.71 11.45
N ALA A 24 20.48 8.26 10.81
CA ALA A 24 20.56 7.74 9.45
C ALA A 24 21.20 8.83 8.57
N GLN A 25 22.41 8.58 8.08
CA GLN A 25 23.07 9.52 7.18
C GLN A 25 22.55 9.27 5.76
N GLY A 26 22.09 10.33 5.09
CA GLY A 26 22.13 10.39 3.63
C GLY A 26 20.83 10.32 2.83
N HIS A 27 19.63 10.33 3.44
CA HIS A 27 18.39 10.47 2.65
C HIS A 27 17.35 11.30 3.41
N THR A 28 16.75 12.28 2.72
CA THR A 28 15.62 13.04 3.28
C THR A 28 14.38 12.14 3.24
N ASP A 29 13.61 12.06 4.32
CA ASP A 29 12.34 11.35 4.29
C ASP A 29 11.47 11.86 3.13
N PRO A 30 10.83 10.97 2.37
CA PRO A 30 9.87 11.42 1.38
C PRO A 30 8.67 12.07 2.10
N ALA A 31 7.93 12.91 1.39
CA ALA A 31 6.72 13.53 1.94
C ALA A 31 5.70 12.47 2.44
N TYR A 32 5.71 11.29 1.82
CA TYR A 32 4.98 10.11 2.22
C TYR A 32 5.73 8.84 1.75
N LEU A 33 5.50 7.72 2.44
CA LEU A 33 5.87 6.39 1.97
C LEU A 33 4.68 5.82 1.19
N GLN A 34 4.89 5.40 -0.06
CA GLN A 34 3.82 4.86 -0.89
C GLN A 34 3.56 3.40 -0.55
N ILE A 35 2.38 3.09 -0.03
CA ILE A 35 2.01 1.73 0.41
C ILE A 35 1.35 0.97 -0.72
N GLN A 36 1.96 -0.15 -1.09
CA GLN A 36 1.48 -0.98 -2.18
C GLN A 36 0.23 -1.77 -1.79
N SER A 37 -0.72 -1.84 -2.71
CA SER A 37 -1.83 -2.78 -2.59
C SER A 37 -1.33 -4.23 -2.70
N ALA A 38 -1.83 -5.09 -1.82
CA ALA A 38 -1.70 -6.55 -1.92
C ALA A 38 -2.66 -7.10 -2.99
N GLU A 39 -2.31 -8.22 -3.61
CA GLU A 39 -3.21 -8.85 -4.58
C GLU A 39 -4.44 -9.50 -3.90
N HIS A 40 -4.26 -9.97 -2.68
CA HIS A 40 -5.26 -10.66 -1.86
C HIS A 40 -5.09 -10.26 -0.38
N PRO A 41 -6.07 -10.53 0.51
CA PRO A 41 -5.87 -10.36 1.94
C PRO A 41 -4.71 -11.24 2.43
N ILE A 42 -3.85 -10.69 3.29
CA ILE A 42 -2.72 -11.41 3.89
C ILE A 42 -3.22 -12.22 5.09
N THR A 43 -2.72 -13.43 5.27
CA THR A 43 -3.02 -14.25 6.45
C THR A 43 -2.05 -13.86 7.56
N VAL A 44 -2.55 -13.26 8.64
CA VAL A 44 -1.70 -12.87 9.78
C VAL A 44 -1.33 -14.11 10.60
N ASP A 45 -0.21 -14.76 10.27
CA ASP A 45 0.32 -15.94 10.96
C ASP A 45 1.76 -15.78 11.46
N GLY A 46 2.40 -14.66 11.09
CA GLY A 46 3.73 -14.24 11.49
C GLY A 46 4.85 -14.78 10.61
N LYS A 47 4.59 -15.61 9.59
CA LYS A 47 5.62 -16.36 8.85
C LYS A 47 6.06 -15.74 7.53
N LEU A 48 5.35 -14.73 7.04
CA LEU A 48 5.67 -14.02 5.78
C LEU A 48 5.72 -14.97 4.56
N THR A 49 4.77 -15.91 4.48
CA THR A 49 4.77 -16.93 3.41
C THR A 49 4.15 -16.44 2.11
N GLU A 50 3.38 -15.36 2.17
CA GLU A 50 2.72 -14.71 1.05
C GLU A 50 3.73 -14.13 0.08
N THR A 51 3.49 -14.36 -1.22
CA THR A 51 4.34 -13.84 -2.30
C THR A 51 4.36 -12.32 -2.33
N ASP A 52 3.31 -11.66 -1.82
CA ASP A 52 3.23 -10.21 -1.68
C ASP A 52 4.40 -9.62 -0.88
N TRP A 53 4.83 -10.29 0.21
CA TRP A 53 5.96 -9.83 1.03
C TRP A 53 7.31 -9.94 0.32
N GLN A 54 7.40 -10.76 -0.71
CA GLN A 54 8.62 -10.96 -1.50
C GLN A 54 8.81 -9.86 -2.55
N ARG A 55 7.76 -9.07 -2.85
CA ARG A 55 7.84 -7.92 -3.76
C ARG A 55 8.81 -6.87 -3.22
N ARG A 56 9.52 -6.20 -4.13
CA ARG A 56 10.37 -5.05 -3.82
C ARG A 56 9.57 -3.76 -4.00
N PHE A 57 9.45 -3.00 -2.93
CA PHE A 57 8.77 -1.71 -2.88
C PHE A 57 9.31 -0.93 -1.68
N ASP A 58 8.92 0.33 -1.56
CA ASP A 58 9.29 1.22 -0.46
C ASP A 58 9.09 0.54 0.90
N HIS A 59 10.16 0.43 1.69
CA HIS A 59 10.11 -0.21 2.99
C HIS A 59 11.10 0.42 3.96
N LEU A 60 10.91 0.13 5.25
CA LEU A 60 11.73 0.68 6.31
C LEU A 60 12.77 -0.33 6.78
N VAL A 61 13.96 0.14 7.10
CA VAL A 61 15.07 -0.62 7.65
C VAL A 61 15.51 0.06 8.94
N PHE A 62 15.30 -0.64 10.06
CA PHE A 62 15.75 -0.24 11.39
C PHE A 62 17.06 -0.96 11.67
N ARG A 63 18.14 -0.18 11.68
CA ARG A 63 19.51 -0.63 11.90
C ARG A 63 20.37 0.59 12.21
N ALA A 64 21.15 0.52 13.28
CA ALA A 64 22.12 1.56 13.62
C ALA A 64 23.09 1.84 12.45
N ASN A 65 23.29 3.12 12.13
CA ASN A 65 24.11 3.59 11.00
C ASN A 65 23.64 3.09 9.61
N PHE A 66 22.37 2.74 9.44
CA PHE A 66 21.85 2.41 8.12
C PHE A 66 21.96 3.60 7.16
N THR A 67 22.46 3.32 5.95
CA THR A 67 22.45 4.25 4.83
C THR A 67 21.29 3.87 3.91
N PRO A 68 20.27 4.75 3.77
CA PRO A 68 19.14 4.48 2.88
C PRO A 68 19.55 4.23 1.42
N GLY A 69 18.76 3.42 0.73
CA GLY A 69 18.94 3.05 -0.67
C GLY A 69 17.84 3.65 -1.57
N ASP A 70 17.58 3.00 -2.70
CA ASP A 70 16.60 3.47 -3.69
C ASP A 70 15.16 3.36 -3.18
N VAL A 71 14.83 2.25 -2.51
CA VAL A 71 13.49 1.97 -1.96
C VAL A 71 13.55 1.57 -0.47
N GLU A 72 14.75 1.56 0.09
CA GLU A 72 15.05 1.22 1.47
C GLU A 72 15.21 2.51 2.28
N TYR A 73 14.25 2.84 3.15
CA TYR A 73 14.28 4.02 4.01
C TYR A 73 14.73 3.66 5.44
N GLY A 74 15.47 4.56 6.10
CA GLY A 74 15.97 4.34 7.45
C GLY A 74 15.08 4.90 8.56
N ALA A 75 15.41 4.57 9.80
CA ALA A 75 14.88 5.25 10.97
C ALA A 75 15.26 6.75 10.95
N THR A 76 14.37 7.61 11.45
CA THR A 76 14.56 9.08 11.49
C THR A 76 15.23 9.55 12.77
N GLY A 77 15.27 8.66 13.77
CA GLY A 77 16.02 8.85 14.98
C GLY A 77 16.11 7.54 15.76
N GLY A 78 16.99 7.56 16.75
CA GLY A 78 17.12 6.46 17.69
C GLY A 78 17.89 6.92 18.91
N THR A 79 17.84 6.11 19.96
CA THR A 79 18.59 6.35 21.18
C THR A 79 19.14 5.05 21.74
N LEU A 80 20.42 5.10 22.09
CA LEU A 80 21.05 4.10 22.95
C LEU A 80 20.82 4.53 24.38
N VAL A 81 20.02 3.76 25.12
CA VAL A 81 19.67 4.15 26.49
C VAL A 81 20.55 3.45 27.53
N LYS A 82 21.09 2.25 27.22
CA LYS A 82 21.85 1.47 28.19
C LYS A 82 22.89 0.54 27.54
N GLY A 83 24.08 0.47 28.14
CA GLY A 83 25.16 -0.44 27.76
C GLY A 83 25.98 0.01 26.55
N THR A 84 26.93 -0.83 26.12
CA THR A 84 27.66 -0.63 24.86
C THR A 84 26.90 -1.35 23.77
N TYR A 85 26.29 -0.61 22.85
CA TYR A 85 25.63 -1.22 21.70
C TYR A 85 26.68 -1.74 20.72
N THR A 86 26.85 -3.05 20.66
CA THR A 86 27.69 -3.74 19.67
C THR A 86 26.85 -4.52 18.67
N ASP A 87 25.54 -4.37 18.75
CA ASP A 87 24.60 -5.16 18.00
C ASP A 87 24.42 -4.63 16.58
N THR A 88 24.20 -5.57 15.66
CA THR A 88 24.07 -5.38 14.22
C THR A 88 22.67 -5.72 13.74
N THR A 89 21.71 -5.83 14.66
CA THR A 89 20.32 -6.12 14.36
C THR A 89 19.79 -5.19 13.28
N THR A 90 19.06 -5.83 12.38
CA THR A 90 18.41 -5.24 11.23
C THR A 90 16.99 -5.76 11.23
N THR A 91 16.05 -4.87 11.50
CA THR A 91 14.63 -5.14 11.36
C THR A 91 14.11 -4.49 10.09
N ILE A 92 13.67 -5.31 9.15
CA ILE A 92 12.99 -4.87 7.93
C ILE A 92 11.49 -4.80 8.21
N VAL A 93 10.88 -3.64 7.98
CA VAL A 93 9.44 -3.42 8.09
C VAL A 93 8.87 -3.12 6.72
N LYS A 94 8.03 -4.03 6.21
CA LYS A 94 7.26 -3.80 4.98
C LYS A 94 5.80 -3.55 5.33
N ILE A 95 5.16 -2.67 4.55
CA ILE A 95 3.78 -2.30 4.74
C ILE A 95 3.03 -2.47 3.41
N LEU A 96 1.89 -3.14 3.47
CA LEU A 96 0.96 -3.36 2.36
C LEU A 96 -0.44 -2.94 2.79
N HIS A 97 -1.35 -2.83 1.84
CA HIS A 97 -2.77 -2.71 2.17
C HIS A 97 -3.67 -3.53 1.23
N TYR A 98 -4.86 -3.87 1.70
CA TYR A 98 -5.91 -4.44 0.87
C TYR A 98 -7.22 -3.73 1.17
N GLY A 99 -7.63 -2.83 0.28
CA GLY A 99 -8.68 -1.87 0.60
C GLY A 99 -8.28 -1.03 1.81
N LEU A 100 -9.02 -1.17 2.91
CA LEU A 100 -8.80 -0.46 4.18
C LEU A 100 -8.13 -1.32 5.26
N ASP A 101 -7.63 -2.51 4.92
CA ASP A 101 -6.79 -3.30 5.81
C ASP A 101 -5.32 -2.95 5.57
N LEU A 102 -4.64 -2.42 6.58
CA LEU A 102 -3.21 -2.11 6.55
C LEU A 102 -2.45 -3.29 7.15
N TYR A 103 -1.59 -3.93 6.36
CA TYR A 103 -0.75 -5.05 6.78
C TYR A 103 0.68 -4.57 7.01
N ILE A 104 1.26 -4.97 8.14
CA ILE A 104 2.63 -4.64 8.52
C ILE A 104 3.36 -5.95 8.78
N SER A 105 4.55 -6.11 8.22
CA SER A 105 5.45 -7.23 8.54
C SER A 105 6.71 -6.74 9.23
N LEU A 106 7.27 -7.60 10.08
CA LEU A 106 8.62 -7.48 10.63
C LEU A 106 9.42 -8.70 10.20
N LYS A 107 10.65 -8.46 9.75
CA LYS A 107 11.68 -9.49 9.62
C LYS A 107 12.93 -8.99 10.32
N SER A 108 13.20 -9.55 11.51
CA SER A 108 14.36 -9.22 12.32
C SER A 108 15.38 -10.36 12.30
N ASN A 109 16.66 -10.02 12.20
CA ASN A 109 17.78 -10.94 12.40
C ASN A 109 18.41 -10.81 13.80
N ASP A 110 17.65 -10.26 14.76
CA ASP A 110 18.04 -10.07 16.15
C ASP A 110 18.63 -11.36 16.76
N ARG A 111 19.72 -11.17 17.51
CA ARG A 111 20.55 -12.21 18.09
C ARG A 111 20.29 -12.43 19.57
N SER A 112 19.41 -11.65 20.19
CA SER A 112 19.02 -11.77 21.59
C SER A 112 17.55 -11.35 21.76
N VAL A 113 16.62 -12.20 21.30
CA VAL A 113 15.19 -11.91 21.40
C VAL A 113 14.76 -11.99 22.85
N CYS A 114 14.37 -10.87 23.43
CA CYS A 114 13.99 -10.80 24.83
C CYS A 114 12.97 -9.69 25.13
N LYS A 115 12.69 -9.52 26.42
CA LYS A 115 11.89 -8.41 26.91
C LYS A 115 12.63 -7.66 28.01
N PHE A 116 12.54 -6.34 27.95
CA PHE A 116 13.18 -5.44 28.88
C PHE A 116 12.50 -5.46 30.26
N GLY A 117 13.07 -6.25 31.18
CA GLY A 117 12.71 -6.30 32.60
C GLY A 117 11.22 -6.27 32.91
N ASP A 118 10.81 -5.53 33.93
CA ASP A 118 9.41 -5.34 34.34
C ASP A 118 8.64 -4.32 33.48
N SER A 119 9.25 -3.76 32.42
CA SER A 119 8.56 -2.88 31.46
C SER A 119 7.49 -3.67 30.68
N TRP A 120 6.68 -3.00 29.88
CA TRP A 120 5.85 -3.64 28.85
C TRP A 120 6.60 -3.71 27.50
N GLU A 121 7.79 -3.11 27.39
CA GLU A 121 8.58 -3.06 26.16
C GLU A 121 9.47 -4.31 26.02
N GLY A 122 9.47 -4.91 24.82
CA GLY A 122 10.32 -6.04 24.42
C GLY A 122 10.53 -6.02 22.92
N ASP A 123 11.29 -6.98 22.41
CA ASP A 123 11.56 -7.09 20.98
C ASP A 123 10.29 -7.06 20.15
N GLY A 124 10.21 -6.08 19.25
CA GLY A 124 9.08 -5.92 18.35
C GLY A 124 8.79 -4.48 17.92
N LEU A 125 7.52 -4.22 17.59
CA LEU A 125 7.03 -2.98 17.00
C LEU A 125 6.01 -2.29 17.89
N PHE A 126 6.16 -0.97 18.00
CA PHE A 126 5.26 -0.06 18.67
C PHE A 126 4.86 1.04 17.69
N MET A 127 3.56 1.11 17.38
CA MET A 127 3.08 1.95 16.31
C MET A 127 1.95 2.84 16.79
N LYS A 128 2.09 4.15 16.54
CA LYS A 128 0.99 5.11 16.68
C LYS A 128 0.43 5.41 15.31
N ILE A 129 -0.89 5.47 15.22
CA ILE A 129 -1.63 5.80 14.01
C ILE A 129 -2.72 6.78 14.36
N LYS A 130 -2.92 7.82 13.54
CA LYS A 130 -4.08 8.69 13.69
C LYS A 130 -5.33 7.99 13.16
N ASP A 131 -6.43 8.10 13.89
CA ASP A 131 -7.75 7.79 13.35
C ASP A 131 -8.20 8.87 12.34
N ALA A 132 -9.31 8.64 11.64
CA ALA A 132 -9.81 9.59 10.64
C ALA A 132 -10.23 10.97 11.23
N LYS A 133 -10.32 11.09 12.56
CA LYS A 133 -10.58 12.36 13.27
C LYS A 133 -9.29 13.03 13.76
N GLY A 134 -8.13 12.42 13.53
CA GLY A 134 -6.81 12.93 13.91
C GLY A 134 -6.34 12.51 15.30
N THR A 135 -7.06 11.62 15.99
CA THR A 135 -6.68 11.12 17.32
C THR A 135 -5.65 10.02 17.18
N ALA A 136 -4.48 10.17 17.80
CA ALA A 136 -3.47 9.12 17.80
C ALA A 136 -3.87 7.97 18.74
N VAL A 137 -3.84 6.74 18.23
CA VAL A 137 -4.02 5.49 18.98
C VAL A 137 -2.80 4.59 18.77
N GLU A 138 -2.54 3.70 19.72
CA GLU A 138 -1.31 2.89 19.75
C GLU A 138 -1.62 1.40 19.62
N TYR A 139 -0.85 0.72 18.77
CA TYR A 139 -0.81 -0.72 18.59
C TYR A 139 0.58 -1.22 18.95
N LYS A 140 0.67 -2.40 19.56
CA LYS A 140 1.93 -2.98 20.01
C LYS A 140 2.00 -4.45 19.64
N LEU A 141 3.18 -4.88 19.23
CA LEU A 141 3.46 -6.27 18.92
C LEU A 141 4.88 -6.59 19.41
N TYR A 142 5.00 -7.32 20.52
CA TYR A 142 6.28 -7.48 21.22
C TYR A 142 6.37 -8.83 21.94
N PHE A 143 7.57 -9.36 22.18
CA PHE A 143 7.74 -10.57 23.00
C PHE A 143 7.46 -10.30 24.49
N ASN A 144 6.69 -11.16 25.15
CA ASN A 144 6.33 -11.00 26.56
C ASN A 144 7.29 -11.75 27.51
N LEU A 145 7.03 -11.71 28.82
CA LEU A 145 7.79 -12.45 29.85
C LEU A 145 7.05 -13.69 30.39
N ALA A 146 5.89 -14.03 29.84
CA ALA A 146 5.02 -15.03 30.44
C ALA A 146 5.38 -16.45 29.96
N GLY A 147 5.94 -17.25 30.86
CA GLY A 147 6.25 -18.67 30.63
C GLY A 147 7.71 -18.92 30.26
N LYS A 148 8.05 -20.20 30.04
CA LYS A 148 9.36 -20.62 29.56
C LYS A 148 9.37 -20.50 28.03
N ASP A 149 10.29 -19.69 27.48
CA ASP A 149 10.35 -19.34 26.05
C ASP A 149 9.07 -18.65 25.53
N PRO A 150 8.79 -17.41 25.99
CA PRO A 150 7.54 -16.72 25.71
C PRO A 150 7.26 -16.47 24.21
N GLU A 151 5.99 -16.19 23.90
CA GLU A 151 5.53 -15.81 22.56
C GLU A 151 5.31 -14.29 22.45
N MET A 152 5.14 -13.84 21.21
CA MET A 152 4.77 -12.46 20.91
C MET A 152 3.34 -12.16 21.38
N HIS A 153 3.17 -11.05 22.07
CA HIS A 153 1.91 -10.47 22.51
C HIS A 153 1.53 -9.31 21.58
N PHE A 154 0.27 -9.30 21.15
CA PHE A 154 -0.35 -8.19 20.45
C PHE A 154 -1.28 -7.38 21.38
N GLU A 155 -1.16 -6.05 21.37
CA GLU A 155 -2.06 -5.11 22.05
C GLU A 155 -2.68 -4.13 21.05
N GLU A 156 -3.98 -3.92 21.16
CA GLU A 156 -4.76 -2.93 20.40
C GLU A 156 -5.27 -1.80 21.32
N PRO A 157 -5.62 -0.63 20.77
CA PRO A 157 -6.10 0.48 21.57
C PRO A 157 -7.50 0.19 22.12
N SER A 158 -7.70 0.48 23.41
CA SER A 158 -8.98 0.29 24.10
C SER A 158 -10.16 1.06 23.47
N LEU A 159 -9.87 2.13 22.70
CA LEU A 159 -10.87 2.91 21.98
C LEU A 159 -11.50 2.13 20.81
N TYR A 160 -10.76 1.20 20.22
CA TYR A 160 -11.15 0.46 19.01
C TYR A 160 -10.93 -1.06 19.21
N PRO A 161 -11.69 -1.72 20.10
CA PRO A 161 -11.51 -3.16 20.32
C PRO A 161 -11.90 -3.98 19.08
N GLY A 162 -11.04 -4.91 18.68
CA GLY A 162 -11.12 -5.74 17.48
C GLY A 162 -10.70 -5.05 16.19
N SER A 163 -10.03 -3.89 16.25
CA SER A 163 -9.60 -3.14 15.07
C SER A 163 -8.30 -3.64 14.46
N ALA A 164 -7.67 -4.65 15.06
CA ALA A 164 -6.42 -5.19 14.57
C ALA A 164 -6.15 -6.60 15.11
N ALA A 165 -5.17 -7.26 14.51
CA ALA A 165 -4.62 -8.51 15.00
C ALA A 165 -3.13 -8.57 14.69
N GLY A 166 -2.36 -9.31 15.49
CA GLY A 166 -0.94 -9.52 15.27
C GLY A 166 -0.48 -10.91 15.69
N LYS A 167 0.51 -11.44 15.00
CA LYS A 167 1.13 -12.74 15.31
C LYS A 167 2.63 -12.71 15.01
N GLY A 168 3.41 -13.29 15.91
CA GLY A 168 4.84 -13.51 15.74
C GLY A 168 5.17 -14.97 15.44
N TYR A 169 6.31 -15.18 14.79
CA TYR A 169 6.92 -16.47 14.52
C TYR A 169 8.41 -16.40 14.87
N LYS A 170 8.84 -17.28 15.76
CA LYS A 170 10.25 -17.45 16.13
C LYS A 170 10.95 -18.26 15.05
N LEU A 171 12.07 -17.76 14.54
CA LEU A 171 12.88 -18.55 13.61
C LEU A 171 13.50 -19.75 14.33
N PRO A 172 13.69 -20.90 13.66
CA PRO A 172 14.36 -22.04 14.27
C PRO A 172 15.71 -21.65 14.85
N GLY A 173 15.91 -21.92 16.15
CA GLY A 173 17.13 -21.52 16.87
C GLY A 173 16.95 -20.30 17.78
N THR A 174 15.82 -19.62 17.75
CA THR A 174 15.50 -18.52 18.67
C THR A 174 14.82 -19.03 19.93
N VAL A 175 15.33 -18.63 21.11
CA VAL A 175 14.75 -18.94 22.42
C VAL A 175 14.66 -17.64 23.24
N VAL A 176 13.43 -17.22 23.52
CA VAL A 176 13.19 -15.87 24.06
C VAL A 176 13.65 -15.76 25.51
N ASN A 177 14.32 -14.65 25.84
CA ASN A 177 14.98 -14.39 27.11
C ASN A 177 16.08 -15.42 27.46
N ASP A 178 16.74 -16.02 26.47
CA ASP A 178 17.88 -16.90 26.70
C ASP A 178 19.20 -16.17 26.38
N THR A 179 19.99 -15.91 27.43
CA THR A 179 21.30 -15.24 27.28
C THR A 179 22.45 -16.21 27.05
N THR A 180 22.17 -17.52 26.96
CA THR A 180 23.19 -18.57 26.85
C THR A 180 23.47 -19.01 25.41
N GLN A 181 22.65 -18.57 24.46
CA GLN A 181 22.78 -18.86 23.04
C GLN A 181 22.55 -17.59 22.19
N VAL A 182 22.90 -17.68 20.91
CA VAL A 182 22.64 -16.63 19.92
C VAL A 182 21.37 -17.00 19.17
N ASP A 183 20.42 -16.08 19.11
CA ASP A 183 19.16 -16.30 18.42
C ASP A 183 19.29 -16.13 16.90
N SER A 184 18.31 -16.70 16.19
CA SER A 184 18.21 -16.59 14.73
C SER A 184 17.28 -15.46 14.28
N GLY A 185 16.71 -14.71 15.22
CA GLY A 185 15.73 -13.66 14.98
C GLY A 185 14.28 -14.15 14.93
N TYR A 186 13.41 -13.32 14.36
CA TYR A 186 11.97 -13.56 14.32
C TYR A 186 11.32 -12.87 13.12
N THR A 187 10.12 -13.33 12.79
CA THR A 187 9.21 -12.63 11.88
C THR A 187 7.90 -12.34 12.60
N ALA A 188 7.18 -11.32 12.14
CA ALA A 188 5.86 -11.00 12.67
C ALA A 188 4.99 -10.33 11.63
N GLU A 189 3.67 -10.44 11.82
CA GLU A 189 2.67 -9.80 10.98
C GLU A 189 1.61 -9.13 11.86
N MET A 190 1.09 -8.03 11.36
CA MET A 190 -0.01 -7.28 11.97
C MET A 190 -0.95 -6.78 10.88
N VAL A 191 -2.25 -6.79 11.17
CA VAL A 191 -3.26 -6.09 10.38
C VAL A 191 -3.94 -5.04 11.23
N ILE A 192 -4.17 -3.85 10.67
CA ILE A 192 -4.99 -2.79 11.25
C ILE A 192 -6.13 -2.49 10.28
N HIS A 193 -7.37 -2.63 10.75
CA HIS A 193 -8.59 -2.36 10.00
C HIS A 193 -8.89 -0.85 10.04
N LEU A 194 -8.38 -0.08 9.08
CA LEU A 194 -8.52 1.38 9.03
C LEU A 194 -9.99 1.84 8.99
N ALA A 195 -10.89 0.99 8.48
CA ALA A 195 -12.33 1.22 8.51
C ALA A 195 -12.87 1.40 9.95
N ASP A 196 -12.32 0.67 10.92
CA ASP A 196 -12.73 0.78 12.32
C ASP A 196 -12.18 2.06 12.98
N LEU A 197 -11.09 2.62 12.44
CA LEU A 197 -10.56 3.94 12.77
C LEU A 197 -11.29 5.07 12.03
N GLY A 198 -12.33 4.75 11.24
CA GLY A 198 -13.18 5.71 10.55
C GLY A 198 -12.68 6.16 9.17
N TYR A 199 -11.61 5.54 8.63
CA TYR A 199 -11.21 5.79 7.25
C TYR A 199 -12.23 5.16 6.29
N THR A 200 -12.53 5.86 5.20
CA THR A 200 -13.45 5.39 4.16
C THR A 200 -12.84 5.35 2.77
N ASN A 201 -11.69 6.00 2.60
CA ASN A 201 -10.97 6.10 1.33
C ASN A 201 -9.75 5.18 1.37
N PRO A 202 -9.64 4.15 0.50
CA PRO A 202 -8.48 3.27 0.42
C PRO A 202 -7.24 3.95 -0.18
N TYR A 203 -7.30 5.26 -0.45
CA TYR A 203 -6.19 6.11 -0.91
C TYR A 203 -5.90 7.26 0.07
N ALA A 204 -6.30 7.09 1.33
CA ALA A 204 -6.07 8.11 2.35
C ALA A 204 -4.59 8.20 2.76
N ASP A 205 -4.17 9.41 3.13
CA ASP A 205 -2.94 9.63 3.87
C ASP A 205 -3.16 9.22 5.33
N ILE A 206 -2.33 8.30 5.81
CA ILE A 206 -2.39 7.73 7.15
C ILE A 206 -1.17 8.22 7.93
N PRO A 207 -1.35 9.14 8.90
CA PRO A 207 -0.25 9.58 9.75
C PRO A 207 0.11 8.49 10.74
N VAL A 208 1.37 8.09 10.73
CA VAL A 208 1.92 7.05 11.60
C VAL A 208 3.23 7.48 12.26
N LEU A 209 3.54 6.80 13.34
CA LEU A 209 4.89 6.65 13.85
C LEU A 209 5.11 5.16 14.07
N ILE A 210 6.30 4.68 13.71
CA ILE A 210 6.72 3.32 13.95
C ILE A 210 7.99 3.34 14.79
N ASN A 211 8.03 2.48 15.80
CA ASN A 211 9.18 2.31 16.67
C ASN A 211 9.53 0.83 16.76
N ILE A 212 10.82 0.53 16.62
CA ILE A 212 11.39 -0.78 16.87
C ILE A 212 12.22 -0.69 18.14
N PHE A 213 11.94 -1.61 19.07
CA PHE A 213 12.67 -1.74 20.31
C PHE A 213 13.47 -3.04 20.28
N ASP A 214 14.74 -2.94 20.63
CA ASP A 214 15.75 -3.99 20.48
C ASP A 214 16.54 -4.13 21.79
N PRO A 215 15.96 -4.78 22.81
CA PRO A 215 16.66 -5.09 24.06
C PRO A 215 17.53 -6.34 23.93
N ASP A 216 18.70 -6.29 24.55
CA ASP A 216 19.68 -7.37 24.55
C ASP A 216 19.98 -7.87 25.97
N GLY A 217 20.18 -9.18 26.10
CA GLY A 217 20.85 -9.77 27.27
C GLY A 217 19.98 -9.85 28.52
N TYR A 218 18.65 -9.86 28.40
CA TYR A 218 17.72 -10.02 29.52
C TYR A 218 17.24 -11.48 29.66
N PRO A 219 17.45 -12.14 30.82
CA PRO A 219 17.16 -13.57 30.97
C PRO A 219 15.73 -13.94 31.40
N ASP A 220 14.89 -13.00 31.89
CA ASP A 220 13.45 -13.17 32.18
C ASP A 220 12.87 -12.10 33.13
N SER A 221 13.60 -11.63 34.14
CA SER A 221 13.04 -10.73 35.15
C SER A 221 14.03 -9.74 35.78
N SER A 222 15.20 -9.55 35.17
CA SER A 222 16.15 -8.55 35.65
C SER A 222 15.55 -7.15 35.57
N ALA A 223 15.75 -6.33 36.61
CA ALA A 223 15.17 -4.99 36.64
C ALA A 223 15.61 -4.16 35.43
N ALA A 224 14.67 -3.42 34.83
CA ALA A 224 14.90 -2.51 33.70
C ALA A 224 16.17 -1.63 33.89
N TRP A 225 16.36 -1.10 35.10
CA TRP A 225 17.48 -0.23 35.46
C TRP A 225 18.63 -0.93 36.22
N GLY A 226 18.72 -2.27 36.15
CA GLY A 226 19.80 -3.07 36.76
C GLY A 226 21.12 -3.03 35.97
N SER A 227 22.14 -3.79 36.39
CA SER A 227 23.47 -3.81 35.74
C SER A 227 23.59 -4.75 34.53
N ILE A 228 22.48 -5.37 34.11
CA ILE A 228 22.43 -6.39 33.05
C ILE A 228 21.72 -5.81 31.82
N GLY A 229 22.20 -6.20 30.64
CA GLY A 229 21.58 -5.93 29.34
C GLY A 229 21.85 -4.54 28.78
N SER A 230 21.56 -4.40 27.49
CA SER A 230 21.55 -3.16 26.71
C SER A 230 20.24 -3.03 25.96
N TYR A 231 19.95 -1.86 25.42
CA TYR A 231 18.87 -1.76 24.44
C TYR A 231 19.06 -0.55 23.55
N TYR A 232 18.59 -0.69 22.32
CA TYR A 232 18.50 0.37 21.34
C TYR A 232 17.06 0.54 20.88
N LYS A 233 16.66 1.80 20.71
CA LYS A 233 15.32 2.15 20.27
C LYS A 233 15.43 3.03 19.06
N GLU A 234 14.76 2.64 17.98
CA GLU A 234 14.75 3.35 16.72
C GLU A 234 13.32 3.70 16.33
N TRP A 235 13.13 4.82 15.65
CA TRP A 235 11.80 5.26 15.21
C TRP A 235 11.82 5.92 13.84
N TRP A 236 10.71 5.75 13.12
CA TRP A 236 10.35 6.51 11.94
C TRP A 236 9.20 7.46 12.30
N GLY A 237 9.49 8.76 12.36
CA GLY A 237 8.68 9.78 13.04
C GLY A 237 9.39 10.38 14.25
N SER A 238 8.71 10.48 15.39
CA SER A 238 9.29 10.92 16.66
C SER A 238 8.69 10.20 17.87
N GLU A 239 9.53 9.48 18.64
CA GLU A 239 9.08 8.79 19.86
C GLU A 239 8.41 9.73 20.88
N TRP A 240 9.00 10.92 21.07
CA TRP A 240 8.65 11.87 22.13
C TRP A 240 7.96 13.14 21.63
N GLY A 241 7.87 13.32 20.31
CA GLY A 241 7.36 14.52 19.65
C GLY A 241 6.08 14.26 18.85
N PRO A 242 5.51 15.32 18.26
CA PRO A 242 4.31 15.22 17.43
C PRO A 242 4.61 14.73 16.00
N ASP A 243 5.88 14.56 15.63
CA ASP A 243 6.29 14.30 14.26
C ASP A 243 5.85 12.90 13.84
N MET A 244 4.88 12.86 12.93
CA MET A 244 4.41 11.65 12.28
C MET A 244 4.81 11.68 10.81
N ARG A 245 4.89 10.49 10.22
CA ARG A 245 5.13 10.27 8.80
C ARG A 245 3.85 9.84 8.12
N ILE A 246 3.78 10.03 6.81
CA ILE A 246 2.58 9.73 6.04
C ILE A 246 2.77 8.41 5.31
N LEU A 247 1.86 7.47 5.53
CA LEU A 247 1.66 6.36 4.62
C LEU A 247 0.58 6.78 3.62
N ARG A 248 0.89 6.76 2.33
CA ARG A 248 -0.11 6.98 1.28
C ARG A 248 -0.53 5.66 0.69
N LEU A 249 -1.79 5.28 0.88
CA LEU A 249 -2.32 4.06 0.29
C LEU A 249 -2.48 4.21 -1.23
N ALA A 250 -2.29 3.12 -1.95
CA ALA A 250 -2.25 3.12 -3.40
C ALA A 250 -3.42 2.39 -4.08
N ASP A 251 -3.59 2.66 -5.37
CA ASP A 251 -4.48 1.93 -6.25
C ASP A 251 -4.11 0.44 -6.35
N PRO A 252 -5.12 -0.43 -6.48
CA PRO A 252 -4.90 -1.85 -6.72
C PRO A 252 -4.02 -2.12 -7.96
N PRO A 253 -3.19 -3.18 -7.93
CA PRO A 253 -2.36 -3.57 -9.06
C PRO A 253 -3.14 -4.10 -10.26
N THR A 254 -4.46 -4.30 -10.14
CA THR A 254 -5.27 -4.95 -11.17
C THR A 254 -6.20 -3.94 -11.82
N LYS A 255 -6.17 -3.89 -13.16
CA LYS A 255 -7.09 -3.12 -13.99
C LYS A 255 -7.91 -4.04 -14.89
N ILE A 256 -9.06 -3.57 -15.32
CA ILE A 256 -9.93 -4.36 -16.19
C ILE A 256 -9.93 -3.77 -17.59
N ALA A 257 -9.43 -4.54 -18.55
CA ALA A 257 -9.70 -4.25 -19.95
C ALA A 257 -11.18 -4.55 -20.22
N ILE A 258 -11.94 -3.53 -20.59
CA ILE A 258 -13.37 -3.68 -20.87
C ILE A 258 -13.56 -4.35 -22.23
N LYS A 259 -14.49 -5.30 -22.36
CA LYS A 259 -14.77 -5.87 -23.67
C LYS A 259 -15.49 -4.83 -24.55
N THR A 260 -15.07 -4.70 -25.79
CA THR A 260 -15.76 -3.92 -26.82
C THR A 260 -16.05 -4.77 -28.05
N ASP A 261 -17.14 -4.46 -28.74
CA ASP A 261 -17.46 -5.04 -30.06
C ASP A 261 -17.01 -4.09 -31.20
N GLN A 262 -16.63 -2.85 -30.88
CA GLN A 262 -16.07 -1.87 -31.82
C GLN A 262 -14.61 -2.21 -32.11
N ASN A 263 -14.19 -2.13 -33.38
CA ASN A 263 -12.77 -2.17 -33.73
C ASN A 263 -12.10 -0.83 -33.36
N ILE A 264 -10.87 -0.89 -32.89
CA ILE A 264 -10.01 0.29 -32.80
C ILE A 264 -9.58 0.74 -34.19
N THR A 265 -9.52 2.05 -34.41
CA THR A 265 -8.84 2.68 -35.54
C THR A 265 -7.51 3.18 -35.01
N LEU A 266 -6.43 2.47 -35.31
CA LEU A 266 -5.11 2.75 -34.74
C LEU A 266 -4.52 4.05 -35.32
N ASP A 267 -4.91 5.18 -34.75
CA ASP A 267 -4.51 6.53 -35.19
C ASP A 267 -4.00 7.42 -34.06
N GLY A 268 -3.98 6.90 -32.84
CA GLY A 268 -3.44 7.54 -31.65
C GLY A 268 -4.40 8.51 -30.97
N LYS A 269 -5.63 8.74 -31.46
CA LYS A 269 -6.51 9.81 -30.94
C LYS A 269 -7.38 9.41 -29.74
N LEU A 270 -7.58 8.11 -29.49
CA LEU A 270 -8.50 7.60 -28.48
C LEU A 270 -9.93 8.15 -28.65
N ASP A 271 -10.40 8.27 -29.89
CA ASP A 271 -11.70 8.85 -30.21
C ASP A 271 -12.85 7.83 -30.28
N GLU A 272 -12.55 6.54 -30.05
CA GLU A 272 -13.57 5.52 -29.94
C GLU A 272 -14.42 5.63 -28.68
N SER A 273 -15.71 5.35 -28.84
CA SER A 273 -16.70 5.47 -27.77
C SER A 273 -16.43 4.59 -26.54
N PHE A 274 -15.64 3.52 -26.68
CA PHE A 274 -15.30 2.64 -25.57
C PHE A 274 -14.24 3.23 -24.63
N TRP A 275 -13.37 4.14 -25.09
CA TRP A 275 -12.35 4.78 -24.24
C TRP A 275 -12.95 5.66 -23.13
N ALA A 276 -14.17 6.14 -23.32
CA ALA A 276 -14.91 6.87 -22.29
C ALA A 276 -15.34 5.99 -21.10
N LYS A 277 -15.35 4.66 -21.27
CA LYS A 277 -15.75 3.67 -20.26
C LYS A 277 -14.59 2.80 -19.80
N ALA A 278 -13.43 2.93 -20.46
CA ALA A 278 -12.25 2.13 -20.18
C ALA A 278 -11.75 2.41 -18.76
N ASP A 279 -11.36 1.34 -18.06
CA ASP A 279 -10.66 1.48 -16.79
C ASP A 279 -9.29 2.11 -17.06
N SER A 280 -8.80 2.89 -16.08
CA SER A 280 -7.61 3.70 -16.27
C SER A 280 -6.68 3.71 -15.07
N VAL A 281 -5.43 4.01 -15.34
CA VAL A 281 -4.40 4.31 -14.34
C VAL A 281 -3.79 5.66 -14.67
N ILE A 282 -3.59 6.49 -13.66
CA ILE A 282 -2.90 7.78 -13.79
C ILE A 282 -1.46 7.56 -13.33
N VAL A 283 -0.51 7.93 -14.17
CA VAL A 283 0.92 7.75 -13.94
C VAL A 283 1.53 9.14 -13.94
N GLY A 284 2.09 9.55 -12.79
CA GLY A 284 2.53 10.93 -12.56
C GLY A 284 2.72 11.24 -11.08
N LYS A 285 3.33 12.38 -10.78
CA LYS A 285 3.55 12.84 -9.39
C LYS A 285 2.25 12.83 -8.58
N GLY A 286 2.28 12.21 -7.40
CA GLY A 286 1.15 12.23 -6.48
C GLY A 286 -0.04 11.40 -6.91
N SER A 287 0.08 10.63 -8.00
CA SER A 287 -0.92 9.62 -8.36
C SER A 287 -0.97 8.50 -7.32
N ASN A 288 -2.14 7.89 -7.18
CA ASN A 288 -2.32 6.75 -6.28
C ASN A 288 -1.72 5.46 -6.82
N SER A 289 -1.19 5.43 -8.05
CA SER A 289 -0.81 4.20 -8.77
C SER A 289 0.38 3.45 -8.19
N SER A 290 0.81 3.79 -6.97
CA SER A 290 1.86 3.14 -6.20
C SER A 290 3.27 3.28 -6.79
N THR A 291 3.37 3.76 -8.01
CA THR A 291 4.60 3.82 -8.79
C THR A 291 4.66 5.11 -9.63
N GLY A 292 3.81 6.09 -9.34
CA GLY A 292 3.94 7.46 -9.86
C GLY A 292 5.01 8.21 -9.09
N GLY A 293 6.25 8.11 -9.56
CA GLY A 293 7.41 8.80 -8.99
C GLY A 293 8.32 9.29 -10.10
N TRP A 294 9.33 10.06 -9.72
CA TRP A 294 10.33 10.59 -10.63
C TRP A 294 11.68 10.07 -10.18
N TYR A 295 12.50 9.61 -11.12
CA TYR A 295 13.88 9.25 -10.85
C TYR A 295 14.79 10.15 -11.70
N MET A 296 15.65 10.91 -11.04
CA MET A 296 16.76 11.62 -11.69
C MET A 296 17.75 10.57 -12.17
N GLN A 297 17.98 10.47 -13.48
CA GLN A 297 19.12 9.68 -13.93
C GLN A 297 20.40 10.37 -13.42
N TRP A 298 21.34 9.60 -12.88
CA TRP A 298 22.66 10.05 -12.40
C TRP A 298 22.73 11.00 -11.19
N GLY A 299 21.60 11.36 -10.59
CA GLY A 299 21.54 12.02 -9.28
C GLY A 299 22.05 13.47 -9.23
N ASP A 300 21.94 14.24 -10.32
CA ASP A 300 22.27 15.68 -10.31
C ASP A 300 21.11 16.53 -9.75
N PRO A 301 21.26 17.18 -8.59
CA PRO A 301 20.22 17.98 -7.96
C PRO A 301 20.03 19.39 -8.57
N LYS A 302 20.78 19.79 -9.61
CA LYS A 302 20.72 21.13 -10.19
C LYS A 302 19.56 21.37 -11.15
N ASN A 303 18.90 20.31 -11.61
CA ASN A 303 17.82 20.43 -12.59
C ASN A 303 16.52 20.83 -11.88
N ALA A 304 16.17 22.11 -11.96
CA ALA A 304 14.91 22.64 -11.47
C ALA A 304 13.81 22.39 -12.52
N TYR A 305 12.94 21.41 -12.23
CA TYR A 305 11.79 21.03 -13.04
C TYR A 305 10.75 22.15 -13.19
N THR A 306 10.26 22.37 -14.42
CA THR A 306 9.11 23.27 -14.66
C THR A 306 7.90 22.56 -15.24
N ASP A 307 8.06 21.34 -15.77
CA ASP A 307 6.96 20.50 -16.25
C ASP A 307 6.86 19.21 -15.44
N GLN A 308 5.65 18.82 -15.05
CA GLN A 308 5.39 17.59 -14.29
C GLN A 308 4.22 16.91 -14.95
N SER A 309 4.54 16.09 -15.95
CA SER A 309 3.54 15.41 -16.74
C SER A 309 2.80 14.34 -15.94
N GLN A 310 1.55 14.14 -16.33
CA GLN A 310 0.66 13.07 -15.94
C GLN A 310 0.18 12.37 -17.20
N ALA A 311 0.42 11.07 -17.26
CA ALA A 311 -0.13 10.21 -18.27
C ALA A 311 -1.33 9.44 -17.74
N VAL A 312 -2.37 9.32 -18.55
CA VAL A 312 -3.52 8.45 -18.30
C VAL A 312 -3.42 7.27 -19.25
N ILE A 313 -3.33 6.07 -18.69
CA ILE A 313 -3.30 4.82 -19.45
C ILE A 313 -4.65 4.13 -19.28
N LYS A 314 -5.26 3.70 -20.39
CA LYS A 314 -6.58 3.10 -20.47
C LYS A 314 -6.54 1.71 -21.07
N PHE A 315 -7.45 0.84 -20.63
CA PHE A 315 -7.51 -0.55 -21.09
C PHE A 315 -8.89 -0.92 -21.64
N ALA A 316 -8.92 -1.46 -22.86
CA ALA A 316 -10.07 -2.10 -23.47
C ALA A 316 -9.61 -3.35 -24.23
N HIS A 317 -10.51 -4.20 -24.69
CA HIS A 317 -10.13 -5.31 -25.56
C HIS A 317 -11.28 -5.76 -26.45
N LYS A 318 -10.94 -6.34 -27.60
CA LYS A 318 -11.88 -7.03 -28.48
C LYS A 318 -11.36 -8.43 -28.77
N GLY A 319 -12.06 -9.45 -28.26
CA GLY A 319 -11.49 -10.80 -28.29
C GLY A 319 -10.19 -10.82 -27.49
N THR A 320 -9.12 -11.34 -28.08
CA THR A 320 -7.77 -11.40 -27.49
C THR A 320 -6.90 -10.18 -27.81
N ASP A 321 -7.40 -9.23 -28.58
CA ASP A 321 -6.66 -7.98 -28.84
C ASP A 321 -6.85 -7.03 -27.67
N LEU A 322 -5.80 -6.81 -26.89
CA LEU A 322 -5.75 -5.83 -25.81
C LEU A 322 -5.42 -4.46 -26.39
N TYR A 323 -6.32 -3.50 -26.18
CA TYR A 323 -6.17 -2.10 -26.55
C TYR A 323 -5.65 -1.31 -25.36
N ILE A 324 -4.54 -0.60 -25.55
CA ILE A 324 -3.93 0.28 -24.57
C ILE A 324 -3.92 1.69 -25.16
N GLY A 325 -4.61 2.61 -24.50
CA GLY A 325 -4.63 4.02 -24.87
C GLY A 325 -3.82 4.83 -23.86
N VAL A 326 -3.01 5.77 -24.31
CA VAL A 326 -2.23 6.68 -23.45
C VAL A 326 -2.54 8.12 -23.85
N THR A 327 -2.75 8.99 -22.87
CA THR A 327 -2.74 10.45 -23.07
C THR A 327 -1.79 11.07 -22.06
N SER A 328 -0.81 11.85 -22.51
CA SER A 328 0.09 12.63 -21.67
C SER A 328 -0.19 14.12 -21.85
N ASN A 329 -0.12 14.90 -20.77
CA ASN A 329 -0.19 16.37 -20.81
C ASN A 329 1.20 17.03 -20.84
N ASP A 330 2.20 16.28 -21.26
CA ASP A 330 3.59 16.70 -21.41
C ASP A 330 3.73 17.95 -22.28
N SER A 331 4.33 18.99 -21.72
CA SER A 331 4.51 20.29 -22.38
C SER A 331 5.89 20.42 -23.04
N SER A 332 6.73 19.36 -23.03
CA SER A 332 8.03 19.27 -23.69
C SER A 332 8.15 17.93 -24.45
N VAL A 333 7.52 17.86 -25.62
CA VAL A 333 7.40 16.61 -26.39
C VAL A 333 8.65 16.50 -27.30
N CYS A 334 9.69 15.76 -26.86
CA CYS A 334 11.02 15.70 -27.48
C CYS A 334 11.73 14.31 -27.56
N SER A 335 12.83 14.27 -28.34
CA SER A 335 13.69 13.08 -28.48
C SER A 335 15.18 13.43 -28.38
N TRP A 336 15.98 12.54 -27.80
CA TRP A 336 17.42 12.70 -27.67
C TRP A 336 18.13 12.11 -28.90
N SER A 337 18.87 12.94 -29.63
CA SER A 337 19.71 12.51 -30.76
C SER A 337 21.18 12.45 -30.32
N PRO A 338 21.94 11.40 -30.67
CA PRO A 338 21.63 10.30 -31.60
C PRO A 338 21.09 9.02 -30.92
N GLY A 339 20.46 9.14 -29.75
CA GLY A 339 19.98 8.00 -28.95
C GLY A 339 18.63 7.44 -29.39
N TRP A 340 18.12 6.50 -28.58
CA TRP A 340 16.78 5.90 -28.72
C TRP A 340 15.80 6.50 -27.69
N GLU A 341 16.27 7.37 -26.81
CA GLU A 341 15.53 7.96 -25.72
C GLU A 341 14.58 9.06 -26.23
N ALA A 342 13.29 8.89 -25.96
CA ALA A 342 12.20 9.74 -26.45
C ALA A 342 10.97 9.59 -25.55
N ASP A 343 10.09 10.59 -25.54
CA ASP A 343 8.80 10.46 -24.86
C ASP A 343 7.96 9.33 -25.45
N GLY A 344 7.15 8.72 -24.59
CA GLY A 344 6.22 7.68 -24.99
C GLY A 344 6.15 6.52 -24.00
N LEU A 345 5.80 5.36 -24.53
CA LEU A 345 5.49 4.17 -23.74
C LEU A 345 6.53 3.06 -23.95
N PHE A 346 7.07 2.58 -22.84
CA PHE A 346 7.72 1.28 -22.75
C PHE A 346 6.79 0.30 -22.05
N LEU A 347 6.56 -0.84 -22.69
CA LEU A 347 5.66 -1.88 -22.22
C LEU A 347 6.42 -3.21 -22.15
N TRP A 348 6.47 -3.81 -20.97
CA TRP A 348 6.89 -5.19 -20.79
C TRP A 348 5.70 -6.08 -20.54
N MET A 349 5.74 -7.29 -21.10
CA MET A 349 4.72 -8.29 -20.83
C MET A 349 5.34 -9.67 -20.60
N THR A 350 4.48 -10.65 -20.35
CA THR A 350 4.88 -12.04 -20.11
C THR A 350 4.09 -12.96 -21.01
N PHE A 351 4.65 -14.12 -21.36
CA PHE A 351 3.81 -15.25 -21.79
C PHE A 351 2.95 -15.71 -20.62
N LYS A 352 1.78 -16.27 -20.92
CA LYS A 352 0.88 -16.79 -19.89
C LYS A 352 1.62 -17.76 -18.96
N ASP A 353 1.51 -17.50 -17.66
CA ASP A 353 2.09 -18.29 -16.57
C ASP A 353 3.64 -18.38 -16.59
N VAL A 354 4.34 -17.52 -17.34
CA VAL A 354 5.81 -17.51 -17.45
C VAL A 354 6.36 -16.14 -17.06
N ILE A 355 7.18 -16.07 -16.01
CA ILE A 355 7.95 -14.86 -15.69
C ILE A 355 9.29 -14.95 -16.46
N PRO A 356 9.56 -14.05 -17.41
CA PRO A 356 10.79 -14.11 -18.18
C PRO A 356 12.01 -13.78 -17.32
N GLY A 357 13.15 -14.41 -17.63
CA GLY A 357 14.45 -13.98 -17.12
C GLY A 357 14.90 -12.67 -17.76
N ALA A 358 15.99 -12.08 -17.25
CA ALA A 358 16.47 -10.79 -17.75
C ALA A 358 16.88 -10.78 -19.23
N GLY A 359 17.27 -11.90 -19.83
CA GLY A 359 17.54 -12.00 -21.26
C GLY A 359 16.31 -12.22 -22.14
N ASP A 360 15.20 -12.67 -21.56
CA ASP A 360 14.01 -13.16 -22.29
C ASP A 360 12.85 -12.17 -22.26
N ARG A 361 13.14 -10.90 -21.92
CA ARG A 361 12.14 -9.84 -21.77
C ARG A 361 11.36 -9.63 -23.07
N LEU A 362 10.04 -9.51 -22.93
CA LEU A 362 9.12 -9.15 -24.00
C LEU A 362 8.89 -7.64 -23.93
N GLU A 363 9.70 -6.90 -24.67
CA GLU A 363 9.69 -5.44 -24.68
C GLU A 363 8.98 -4.90 -25.92
N ILE A 364 8.01 -4.00 -25.72
CA ILE A 364 7.31 -3.24 -26.75
C ILE A 364 7.62 -1.77 -26.50
N LYS A 365 8.17 -1.09 -27.50
CA LYS A 365 8.49 0.34 -27.46
C LYS A 365 7.57 1.08 -28.41
N ALA A 366 6.85 2.03 -27.86
CA ALA A 366 5.92 2.90 -28.56
C ALA A 366 6.39 4.33 -28.26
N MET A 367 7.46 4.77 -28.93
CA MET A 367 8.15 6.05 -28.68
C MET A 367 7.82 7.06 -29.76
N TYR A 368 7.58 8.31 -29.38
CA TYR A 368 6.89 9.22 -30.26
C TYR A 368 7.70 9.67 -31.49
N PHE A 369 9.02 9.89 -31.44
CA PHE A 369 9.72 10.68 -32.48
C PHE A 369 10.71 9.88 -33.33
N ASN A 370 10.50 9.93 -34.64
CA ASN A 370 11.60 9.89 -35.60
C ASN A 370 12.09 11.33 -35.89
N SER A 371 13.17 11.48 -36.67
CA SER A 371 13.85 12.76 -36.89
C SER A 371 13.05 13.84 -37.65
N ALA A 372 11.77 13.61 -38.00
CA ALA A 372 10.94 14.56 -38.74
C ALA A 372 9.81 15.13 -37.88
N LYS A 373 9.60 16.45 -37.96
CA LYS A 373 8.48 17.15 -37.30
C LYS A 373 7.13 16.61 -37.78
N GLY A 374 6.21 16.31 -36.87
CA GLY A 374 4.86 15.84 -37.21
C GLY A 374 4.78 14.36 -37.60
N ALA A 375 5.79 13.56 -37.25
CA ALA A 375 5.88 12.18 -37.65
C ALA A 375 5.28 11.23 -36.60
N GLY A 376 4.74 10.10 -37.06
CA GLY A 376 4.22 9.08 -36.17
C GLY A 376 5.32 8.38 -35.36
N ILE A 377 4.86 7.69 -34.31
CA ILE A 377 5.63 6.87 -33.38
C ILE A 377 6.68 5.98 -34.08
N ASP A 378 7.91 5.93 -33.54
CA ASP A 378 8.85 4.84 -33.79
C ASP A 378 8.45 3.63 -32.92
N PHE A 379 7.86 2.64 -33.57
CA PHE A 379 7.35 1.45 -32.91
C PHE A 379 8.31 0.28 -33.07
N GLN A 380 8.85 -0.23 -31.97
CA GLN A 380 9.84 -1.30 -31.97
C GLN A 380 9.40 -2.46 -31.09
N LEU A 381 9.62 -3.68 -31.59
CA LEU A 381 9.41 -4.92 -30.86
C LEU A 381 10.77 -5.54 -30.51
N GLY A 382 10.96 -5.89 -29.24
CA GLY A 382 12.11 -6.66 -28.79
C GLY A 382 12.16 -8.03 -29.49
N SER A 383 13.35 -8.60 -29.66
CA SER A 383 13.54 -9.85 -30.42
C SER A 383 12.78 -11.07 -29.88
N ASN A 384 12.39 -11.03 -28.60
CA ASN A 384 11.64 -12.10 -27.94
C ASN A 384 10.11 -11.95 -28.12
N VAL A 385 9.65 -10.79 -28.61
CA VAL A 385 8.23 -10.55 -28.90
C VAL A 385 7.88 -11.25 -30.24
N PRO A 386 6.78 -12.02 -30.32
CA PRO A 386 6.33 -12.60 -31.57
C PRO A 386 6.19 -11.55 -32.68
N THR A 387 6.58 -11.90 -33.92
CA THR A 387 6.38 -11.00 -35.07
C THR A 387 4.90 -10.67 -35.24
N GLY A 388 4.59 -9.37 -35.32
CA GLY A 388 3.19 -8.90 -35.32
C GLY A 388 2.49 -9.05 -33.98
N GLY A 389 3.23 -9.21 -32.87
CA GLY A 389 2.69 -9.34 -31.52
C GLY A 389 2.03 -8.06 -30.99
N ALA A 390 2.42 -6.91 -31.52
CA ALA A 390 1.79 -5.64 -31.22
C ALA A 390 1.99 -4.63 -32.37
N GLU A 391 1.15 -3.61 -32.37
CA GLU A 391 1.17 -2.46 -33.28
C GLU A 391 0.76 -1.20 -32.52
N GLY A 392 1.19 -0.02 -32.99
CA GLY A 392 0.87 1.24 -32.33
C GLY A 392 0.86 2.45 -33.26
N ALA A 393 0.17 3.50 -32.83
CA ALA A 393 0.13 4.81 -33.47
C ALA A 393 0.18 5.93 -32.43
N SER A 394 0.69 7.09 -32.82
CA SER A 394 0.66 8.32 -32.02
C SER A 394 -0.17 9.39 -32.70
N TYR A 395 -0.64 10.34 -31.89
CA TYR A 395 -1.29 11.56 -32.34
C TYR A 395 -0.75 12.78 -31.58
N GLU A 396 -0.56 13.87 -32.32
CA GLU A 396 -0.19 15.18 -31.78
C GLU A 396 -1.44 16.06 -31.73
N PRO A 397 -1.94 16.42 -30.55
CA PRO A 397 -3.00 17.40 -30.41
C PRO A 397 -2.59 18.75 -31.02
N PRO A 398 -3.54 19.54 -31.58
CA PRO A 398 -3.23 20.86 -32.09
C PRO A 398 -2.58 21.73 -31.01
N GLY A 399 -1.35 22.17 -31.26
CA GLY A 399 -0.54 22.93 -30.29
C GLY A 399 0.77 22.24 -29.90
N THR A 400 0.89 20.93 -30.11
CA THR A 400 2.15 20.20 -29.91
C THR A 400 3.13 20.47 -31.04
N VAL A 401 4.40 20.76 -30.70
CA VAL A 401 5.48 21.05 -31.64
C VAL A 401 6.73 20.24 -31.33
N THR A 402 6.68 19.00 -31.78
CA THR A 402 7.76 18.01 -31.70
C THR A 402 9.15 18.53 -32.04
N ASN A 403 10.16 18.15 -31.26
CA ASN A 403 11.57 18.40 -31.52
C ASN A 403 11.94 19.90 -31.64
N THR A 404 11.17 20.83 -31.06
CA THR A 404 11.52 22.26 -31.03
C THR A 404 11.07 22.97 -29.75
N GLU A 405 12.00 23.16 -28.82
CA GLU A 405 11.79 23.95 -27.58
C GLU A 405 11.60 25.46 -27.80
N THR A 406 11.74 25.95 -29.05
CA THR A 406 11.66 27.38 -29.36
C THR A 406 10.24 27.92 -29.49
N ASN A 407 9.21 27.08 -29.41
CA ASN A 407 7.83 27.42 -29.77
C ASN A 407 6.86 27.53 -28.58
N GLY A 408 7.33 27.37 -27.34
CA GLY A 408 6.51 27.42 -26.14
C GLY A 408 5.97 26.05 -25.71
N PRO A 409 5.12 25.99 -24.66
CA PRO A 409 4.63 24.74 -24.09
C PRO A 409 3.78 23.94 -25.10
N ASP A 410 4.02 22.63 -25.16
CA ASP A 410 3.26 21.69 -25.98
C ASP A 410 1.91 21.30 -25.35
N ALA A 411 1.06 20.66 -26.15
CA ALA A 411 -0.25 20.18 -25.72
C ALA A 411 -0.25 18.68 -25.36
N GLY A 412 0.92 18.07 -25.17
CA GLY A 412 1.07 16.64 -24.92
C GLY A 412 1.03 15.77 -26.16
N TYR A 413 0.81 14.50 -25.92
CA TYR A 413 0.69 13.48 -26.95
C TYR A 413 -0.31 12.40 -26.53
N SER A 414 -0.81 11.65 -27.50
CA SER A 414 -1.57 10.45 -27.24
C SER A 414 -1.10 9.27 -28.09
N LEU A 415 -1.22 8.07 -27.53
CA LEU A 415 -0.79 6.82 -28.15
C LEU A 415 -1.91 5.79 -28.09
N GLU A 416 -2.00 4.97 -29.12
CA GLU A 416 -2.80 3.74 -29.11
C GLU A 416 -1.89 2.58 -29.44
N VAL A 417 -2.03 1.50 -28.68
CA VAL A 417 -1.29 0.25 -28.88
C VAL A 417 -2.27 -0.91 -28.84
N VAL A 418 -2.15 -1.81 -29.81
CA VAL A 418 -2.83 -3.11 -29.80
C VAL A 418 -1.80 -4.18 -29.50
N VAL A 419 -2.09 -5.04 -28.52
CA VAL A 419 -1.32 -6.24 -28.22
C VAL A 419 -2.19 -7.46 -28.53
N HIS A 420 -1.73 -8.31 -29.44
CA HIS A 420 -2.41 -9.55 -29.84
C HIS A 420 -2.11 -10.65 -28.84
N THR A 421 -2.84 -10.66 -27.72
CA THR A 421 -2.47 -11.45 -26.53
C THR A 421 -2.53 -12.97 -26.72
N ASP A 422 -3.24 -13.45 -27.75
CA ASP A 422 -3.26 -14.86 -28.14
C ASP A 422 -1.89 -15.36 -28.63
N LEU A 423 -1.08 -14.50 -29.25
CA LEU A 423 0.31 -14.81 -29.62
C LEU A 423 1.21 -15.03 -28.39
N PHE A 424 0.74 -14.61 -27.21
CA PHE A 424 1.40 -14.80 -25.91
C PHE A 424 0.73 -15.88 -25.05
N GLY A 425 -0.25 -16.60 -25.62
CA GLY A 425 -0.96 -17.70 -24.96
C GLY A 425 -2.13 -17.29 -24.08
N TYR A 426 -2.54 -16.01 -24.08
CA TYR A 426 -3.71 -15.56 -23.34
C TYR A 426 -5.01 -15.77 -24.11
N SER A 427 -6.11 -15.81 -23.37
CA SER A 427 -7.48 -15.92 -23.85
C SER A 427 -8.38 -14.95 -23.12
N VAL A 428 -9.56 -14.67 -23.68
CA VAL A 428 -10.57 -13.86 -22.98
C VAL A 428 -10.92 -14.48 -21.62
N GLY A 429 -10.85 -13.65 -20.57
CA GLY A 429 -11.02 -14.04 -19.17
C GLY A 429 -9.71 -14.29 -18.43
N ASP A 430 -8.58 -14.33 -19.14
CA ASP A 430 -7.27 -14.42 -18.49
C ASP A 430 -6.82 -13.05 -17.95
N THR A 431 -5.86 -13.12 -17.04
CA THR A 431 -5.12 -11.97 -16.51
C THR A 431 -3.81 -11.84 -17.24
N VAL A 432 -3.68 -10.79 -18.04
CA VAL A 432 -2.43 -10.41 -18.71
C VAL A 432 -1.52 -9.73 -17.70
N LYS A 433 -0.28 -10.19 -17.60
CA LYS A 433 0.74 -9.58 -16.75
C LYS A 433 1.61 -8.64 -17.57
N LEU A 434 1.56 -7.35 -17.24
CA LEU A 434 2.29 -6.31 -17.97
C LEU A 434 2.83 -5.20 -17.04
N SER A 435 3.83 -4.46 -17.50
CA SER A 435 4.41 -3.29 -16.85
C SER A 435 4.48 -2.15 -17.87
N THR A 436 3.96 -0.98 -17.52
CA THR A 436 4.02 0.22 -18.37
C THR A 436 4.91 1.27 -17.74
N VAL A 437 5.66 1.94 -18.59
CA VAL A 437 6.59 3.01 -18.25
C VAL A 437 6.35 4.16 -19.21
N ILE A 438 6.10 5.35 -18.67
CA ILE A 438 5.94 6.57 -19.47
C ILE A 438 7.21 7.40 -19.33
N TRP A 439 7.89 7.59 -20.46
CA TRP A 439 9.00 8.53 -20.58
C TRP A 439 8.45 9.94 -20.81
N ASP A 440 9.04 10.85 -20.06
CA ASP A 440 8.73 12.29 -19.99
C ASP A 440 10.08 12.99 -19.88
N MET A 441 10.52 13.56 -20.99
CA MET A 441 11.86 14.08 -21.19
C MET A 441 11.76 15.57 -21.49
N ASP A 442 12.39 16.37 -20.65
CA ASP A 442 12.49 17.80 -20.88
C ASP A 442 13.77 18.14 -21.66
N TYR A 443 13.70 19.10 -22.58
CA TYR A 443 14.86 19.83 -23.14
C TYR A 443 15.92 19.01 -23.90
N ALA A 444 15.54 18.01 -24.71
CA ALA A 444 16.51 17.34 -25.58
C ALA A 444 16.89 18.21 -26.81
N SER A 445 18.12 18.73 -26.86
CA SER A 445 18.66 19.41 -28.06
C SER A 445 19.53 18.48 -28.89
N ALA A 446 19.40 18.53 -30.23
CA ALA A 446 20.24 17.76 -31.14
C ALA A 446 21.73 18.22 -31.16
N ASP A 447 22.02 19.43 -30.64
CA ASP A 447 23.31 20.11 -30.79
C ASP A 447 24.13 20.21 -29.49
N ALA A 448 23.58 19.80 -28.34
CA ALA A 448 24.29 19.87 -27.07
C ALA A 448 24.09 18.59 -26.27
N TYR A 449 25.16 17.78 -26.18
CA TYR A 449 25.40 16.99 -24.99
C TYR A 449 25.65 17.98 -23.86
N ASP A 450 24.58 18.35 -23.15
CA ASP A 450 24.69 19.14 -21.95
C ASP A 450 24.40 18.21 -20.75
N PRO A 451 25.43 17.81 -19.98
CA PRO A 451 25.27 16.98 -18.79
C PRO A 451 24.46 17.68 -17.69
N ASP A 452 24.13 18.96 -17.84
CA ASP A 452 23.27 19.73 -16.95
C ASP A 452 21.83 19.92 -17.53
N VAL A 453 21.42 19.29 -18.65
CA VAL A 453 20.12 19.58 -19.32
C VAL A 453 19.22 18.37 -19.60
N SER A 454 19.70 17.13 -19.58
CA SER A 454 18.84 15.97 -19.86
C SER A 454 19.16 14.85 -18.89
N ASP A 455 18.13 14.25 -18.26
CA ASP A 455 18.19 12.89 -17.69
C ASP A 455 16.91 12.53 -16.92
N TYR A 456 15.81 12.15 -17.59
CA TYR A 456 14.62 11.60 -16.89
C TYR A 456 13.96 10.42 -17.58
N ALA A 457 13.78 9.37 -16.77
CA ALA A 457 12.66 8.47 -16.86
C ALA A 457 12.50 7.74 -15.52
N PRO A 458 11.39 7.02 -15.29
CA PRO A 458 10.02 7.37 -15.70
C PRO A 458 8.99 7.55 -14.55
N ASN A 459 7.77 7.99 -14.87
CA ASN A 459 6.57 7.69 -14.07
C ASN A 459 6.06 6.29 -14.46
N TRP A 460 5.63 5.46 -13.49
CA TRP A 460 5.42 4.01 -13.70
C TRP A 460 4.03 3.47 -13.39
N TRP A 461 3.73 2.33 -14.02
CA TRP A 461 2.86 1.25 -13.49
C TRP A 461 3.53 -0.11 -13.75
N GLY A 462 4.43 -0.54 -12.86
CA GLY A 462 4.93 -1.93 -12.83
C GLY A 462 6.46 -2.18 -12.83
N SER A 463 7.35 -1.17 -12.80
CA SER A 463 8.78 -1.35 -12.47
C SER A 463 9.55 -0.03 -12.46
N GLN A 464 10.60 0.07 -11.65
CA GLN A 464 11.67 1.07 -11.77
C GLN A 464 12.67 0.65 -12.87
N TRP A 465 13.36 1.61 -13.48
CA TRP A 465 14.39 1.44 -14.52
C TRP A 465 15.28 0.21 -14.28
N VAL A 466 15.45 -0.61 -15.31
CA VAL A 466 16.06 -1.93 -15.19
C VAL A 466 17.50 -1.88 -15.73
N ASP A 467 18.46 -1.63 -14.84
CA ASP A 467 19.85 -1.99 -15.12
C ASP A 467 19.88 -3.48 -15.53
N PRO A 468 20.62 -3.86 -16.59
CA PRO A 468 20.80 -5.25 -17.01
C PRO A 468 21.16 -6.24 -15.88
N ASN A 469 21.77 -5.76 -14.79
CA ASN A 469 22.20 -6.50 -13.60
C ASN A 469 21.18 -6.45 -12.44
N PHE A 470 20.10 -5.68 -12.55
CA PHE A 470 19.06 -5.51 -11.50
C PHE A 470 18.00 -6.61 -11.60
N GLU A 471 18.49 -7.85 -11.54
CA GLU A 471 17.83 -9.04 -12.03
C GLU A 471 16.65 -9.55 -11.18
N LYS A 472 16.20 -8.84 -10.14
CA LYS A 472 15.40 -9.55 -9.12
C LYS A 472 13.89 -9.54 -9.25
N TYR A 473 13.14 -8.45 -9.49
CA TYR A 473 11.68 -8.59 -9.59
C TYR A 473 11.02 -7.49 -10.44
N TYR A 474 10.59 -7.84 -11.65
CA TYR A 474 9.61 -7.08 -12.42
C TYR A 474 8.30 -7.03 -11.64
N MET A 475 7.75 -5.84 -11.37
CA MET A 475 6.42 -5.75 -10.75
C MET A 475 5.35 -5.78 -11.84
N TYR A 476 5.23 -6.90 -12.55
CA TYR A 476 4.11 -7.08 -13.47
C TYR A 476 2.79 -6.84 -12.73
N ARG A 477 1.98 -5.98 -13.30
CA ARG A 477 0.63 -5.66 -12.87
C ARG A 477 -0.35 -6.48 -13.70
N ASN A 478 -1.58 -6.57 -13.20
CA ASN A 478 -2.60 -7.44 -13.78
C ASN A 478 -3.57 -6.62 -14.62
N VAL A 479 -3.80 -7.03 -15.87
CA VAL A 479 -4.89 -6.55 -16.71
C VAL A 479 -5.80 -7.72 -17.06
N VAL A 480 -7.03 -7.69 -16.56
CA VAL A 480 -8.01 -8.75 -16.82
C VAL A 480 -8.72 -8.48 -18.15
N LEU A 481 -8.65 -9.43 -19.08
CA LEU A 481 -9.45 -9.41 -20.31
C LEU A 481 -10.90 -9.80 -19.97
N SER A 482 -11.75 -8.83 -19.69
CA SER A 482 -13.11 -9.07 -19.22
C SER A 482 -13.95 -9.91 -20.19
N LYS A 483 -14.79 -10.82 -19.66
CA LYS A 483 -15.82 -11.47 -20.50
C LYS A 483 -16.98 -10.54 -20.82
N ALA A 484 -17.15 -9.44 -20.08
CA ALA A 484 -18.30 -8.56 -20.14
C ALA A 484 -17.98 -7.24 -20.86
N THR A 485 -18.95 -6.74 -21.65
CA THR A 485 -18.88 -5.47 -22.41
C THR A 485 -19.11 -4.22 -21.57
N ALA A 486 -19.41 -4.42 -20.30
CA ALA A 486 -19.37 -3.39 -19.28
C ALA A 486 -18.58 -3.96 -18.11
N VAL A 487 -17.63 -3.20 -17.62
CA VAL A 487 -17.12 -3.40 -16.27
C VAL A 487 -18.28 -3.04 -15.36
N SER A 488 -18.97 -4.04 -14.83
CA SER A 488 -19.53 -3.86 -13.50
C SER A 488 -18.32 -3.54 -12.63
N VAL A 489 -18.20 -2.29 -12.21
CA VAL A 489 -17.14 -1.76 -11.36
C VAL A 489 -16.70 -2.84 -10.39
N HIS A 490 -15.57 -3.49 -10.69
CA HIS A 490 -14.91 -4.40 -9.78
C HIS A 490 -13.95 -3.54 -8.96
N GLU A 491 -14.52 -2.58 -8.25
CA GLU A 491 -13.91 -2.13 -7.02
C GLU A 491 -14.13 -3.25 -6.00
N GLN A 492 -13.04 -3.71 -5.39
CA GLN A 492 -13.19 -4.21 -4.04
C GLN A 492 -13.60 -3.06 -3.13
N PRO A 493 -14.52 -3.32 -2.19
CA PRO A 493 -15.78 -2.59 -2.16
C PRO A 493 -15.66 -1.28 -1.38
N PRO A 494 -15.98 -0.12 -1.99
CA PRO A 494 -16.67 0.93 -1.28
C PRO A 494 -18.17 0.60 -1.34
N SER A 495 -18.66 -0.06 -0.28
CA SER A 495 -20.08 -0.39 -0.06
C SER A 495 -20.83 -0.98 -1.28
N GLN A 496 -20.92 -2.32 -1.37
CA GLN A 496 -21.87 -2.95 -2.28
C GLN A 496 -23.26 -2.31 -2.13
N VAL A 497 -23.73 -1.60 -3.16
CA VAL A 497 -25.15 -1.47 -3.43
C VAL A 497 -25.64 -2.90 -3.62
N ALA A 498 -26.19 -3.49 -2.57
CA ALA A 498 -26.51 -4.90 -2.58
C ALA A 498 -27.61 -5.13 -3.60
N SER A 499 -27.34 -5.75 -4.75
CA SER A 499 -28.32 -5.91 -5.85
C SER A 499 -29.62 -6.64 -5.48
N LYS A 500 -29.70 -7.19 -4.26
CA LYS A 500 -30.88 -7.76 -3.62
C LYS A 500 -30.82 -7.53 -2.11
N PHE A 501 -31.98 -7.57 -1.45
CA PHE A 501 -32.02 -7.60 0.00
C PHE A 501 -31.28 -8.84 0.53
N GLN A 502 -30.39 -8.66 1.52
CA GLN A 502 -29.63 -9.76 2.10
C GLN A 502 -29.44 -9.53 3.60
N LEU A 503 -29.79 -10.49 4.46
CA LEU A 503 -29.33 -10.52 5.85
C LEU A 503 -28.21 -11.56 5.97
N ARG A 504 -27.01 -11.15 6.39
CA ARG A 504 -25.86 -12.05 6.58
C ARG A 504 -25.89 -12.69 7.96
N GLN A 505 -25.16 -13.80 8.10
CA GLN A 505 -24.93 -14.42 9.40
C GLN A 505 -24.15 -13.46 10.30
N ASN A 506 -24.57 -13.32 11.55
CA ASN A 506 -23.87 -12.48 12.50
C ASN A 506 -22.49 -13.07 12.78
N TYR A 507 -21.49 -12.20 12.98
CA TYR A 507 -20.13 -12.61 13.30
C TYR A 507 -19.56 -11.76 14.45
N PRO A 508 -18.90 -12.37 15.45
CA PRO A 508 -18.77 -13.82 15.65
C PRO A 508 -20.12 -14.50 15.98
N ASN A 509 -20.21 -15.83 15.83
CA ASN A 509 -21.34 -16.64 16.25
C ASN A 509 -20.89 -18.12 16.48
N PRO A 510 -20.82 -18.61 17.73
CA PRO A 510 -21.24 -17.96 18.96
C PRO A 510 -20.44 -16.69 19.30
N PHE A 511 -20.99 -15.79 20.11
CA PHE A 511 -20.37 -14.51 20.47
C PHE A 511 -20.41 -14.23 21.98
N ASN A 512 -19.49 -13.40 22.47
CA ASN A 512 -19.42 -12.97 23.87
C ASN A 512 -18.89 -11.53 24.00
N PRO A 513 -19.64 -10.58 24.58
CA PRO A 513 -21.09 -10.40 24.50
C PRO A 513 -21.49 -9.61 23.24
N THR A 514 -20.55 -9.30 22.33
CA THR A 514 -20.80 -8.47 21.14
C THR A 514 -20.77 -9.29 19.84
N THR A 515 -21.71 -9.01 18.94
CA THR A 515 -21.72 -9.53 17.56
C THR A 515 -22.15 -8.45 16.56
N ARG A 516 -21.76 -8.62 15.31
CA ARG A 516 -22.12 -7.74 14.19
C ARG A 516 -23.16 -8.40 13.30
N ILE A 517 -24.29 -7.71 13.09
CA ILE A 517 -25.37 -8.08 12.18
C ILE A 517 -25.22 -7.26 10.90
N GLN A 518 -24.94 -7.90 9.78
CA GLN A 518 -24.78 -7.23 8.48
C GLN A 518 -25.98 -7.48 7.58
N PHE A 519 -26.42 -6.45 6.85
CA PHE A 519 -27.47 -6.57 5.84
C PHE A 519 -27.22 -5.67 4.62
N GLY A 520 -27.73 -6.06 3.46
CA GLY A 520 -27.66 -5.32 2.21
C GLY A 520 -29.04 -4.87 1.72
N LEU A 521 -29.11 -3.68 1.15
CA LEU A 521 -30.31 -3.09 0.55
C LEU A 521 -30.06 -2.76 -0.95
N PRO A 522 -30.96 -3.17 -1.88
CA PRO A 522 -30.87 -2.85 -3.31
C PRO A 522 -31.31 -1.44 -3.68
N GLY A 523 -32.05 -0.80 -2.79
CA GLY A 523 -32.52 0.57 -2.92
C GLY A 523 -32.60 1.22 -1.55
N SER A 524 -32.83 2.54 -1.52
CA SER A 524 -33.15 3.25 -0.28
C SER A 524 -34.42 2.65 0.33
N SER A 525 -34.38 2.28 1.61
CA SER A 525 -35.48 1.58 2.27
C SER A 525 -35.59 1.93 3.75
N ILE A 526 -36.80 1.84 4.28
CA ILE A 526 -37.05 1.96 5.73
C ILE A 526 -36.76 0.60 6.36
N VAL A 527 -35.85 0.57 7.34
CA VAL A 527 -35.37 -0.65 7.97
C VAL A 527 -35.74 -0.66 9.45
N THR A 528 -36.25 -1.79 9.92
CA THR A 528 -36.39 -2.14 11.34
C THR A 528 -35.58 -3.40 11.61
N VAL A 529 -34.78 -3.41 12.68
CA VAL A 529 -34.01 -4.58 13.12
C VAL A 529 -34.30 -4.87 14.58
N GLU A 530 -34.83 -6.07 14.83
CA GLU A 530 -35.28 -6.52 16.15
C GLU A 530 -34.61 -7.83 16.53
N ILE A 531 -34.48 -8.04 17.83
CA ILE A 531 -33.92 -9.25 18.43
C ILE A 531 -35.00 -9.92 19.27
N TYR A 532 -35.08 -11.25 19.17
CA TYR A 532 -36.04 -12.10 19.83
C TYR A 532 -35.33 -13.25 20.56
N ASP A 533 -35.93 -13.72 21.66
CA ASP A 533 -35.51 -14.98 22.28
C ASP A 533 -36.17 -16.20 21.62
N ILE A 534 -35.86 -17.39 22.13
CA ILE A 534 -36.40 -18.66 21.62
C ILE A 534 -37.93 -18.80 21.79
N LEU A 535 -38.55 -18.02 22.68
CA LEU A 535 -40.00 -17.99 22.88
C LEU A 535 -40.69 -16.96 21.97
N GLY A 536 -39.93 -16.24 21.14
CA GLY A 536 -40.45 -15.19 20.27
C GLY A 536 -40.76 -13.88 21.00
N ARG A 537 -40.27 -13.69 22.23
CA ARG A 537 -40.38 -12.41 22.94
C ARG A 537 -39.35 -11.45 22.38
N LYS A 538 -39.77 -10.22 22.07
CA LYS A 538 -38.84 -9.17 21.63
C LYS A 538 -37.94 -8.75 22.80
N ILE A 539 -36.65 -8.79 22.56
CA ILE A 539 -35.58 -8.52 23.52
C ILE A 539 -35.01 -7.11 23.31
N ALA A 540 -34.73 -6.75 22.06
CA ALA A 540 -34.16 -5.46 21.73
C ALA A 540 -34.60 -4.99 20.35
N THR A 541 -34.70 -3.68 20.17
CA THR A 541 -34.87 -3.02 18.88
C THR A 541 -33.58 -2.27 18.56
N LEU A 542 -32.78 -2.77 17.62
CA LEU A 542 -31.51 -2.16 17.24
C LEU A 542 -31.71 -0.94 16.33
N VAL A 543 -32.76 -1.00 15.51
CA VAL A 543 -33.17 0.05 14.58
C VAL A 543 -34.68 0.02 14.50
N ASP A 544 -35.33 1.17 14.62
CA ASP A 544 -36.78 1.31 14.52
C ASP A 544 -37.14 2.25 13.36
N GLY A 545 -37.69 1.70 12.29
CA GLY A 545 -38.25 2.47 11.17
C GLY A 545 -37.31 3.52 10.54
N LYS A 546 -35.99 3.30 10.54
CA LYS A 546 -35.00 4.28 10.05
C LYS A 546 -34.76 4.11 8.56
N GLN A 547 -34.68 5.22 7.82
CA GLN A 547 -34.31 5.19 6.40
C GLN A 547 -32.82 4.93 6.23
N TYR A 548 -32.48 3.95 5.39
CA TYR A 548 -31.13 3.61 4.97
C TYR A 548 -31.02 3.73 3.45
N SER A 549 -29.89 4.23 2.95
CA SER A 549 -29.57 4.24 1.52
C SER A 549 -29.34 2.82 0.98
N ALA A 550 -29.41 2.66 -0.34
CA ALA A 550 -28.95 1.43 -0.99
C ALA A 550 -27.49 1.17 -0.61
N GLY A 551 -27.12 -0.09 -0.33
CA GLY A 551 -25.80 -0.38 0.23
C GLY A 551 -25.77 -1.53 1.22
N SER A 552 -24.58 -1.84 1.70
CA SER A 552 -24.35 -2.77 2.80
C SER A 552 -24.22 -2.01 4.12
N HIS A 553 -24.92 -2.48 5.14
CA HIS A 553 -25.04 -1.87 6.45
C HIS A 553 -24.70 -2.89 7.54
N ALA A 554 -24.27 -2.40 8.70
CA ALA A 554 -24.00 -3.23 9.84
C ALA A 554 -24.52 -2.61 11.13
N LEU A 555 -25.02 -3.47 12.02
CA LEU A 555 -25.47 -3.12 13.36
C LEU A 555 -24.72 -3.96 14.37
N ARG A 556 -24.44 -3.37 15.53
CA ARG A 556 -23.83 -4.06 16.65
C ARG A 556 -24.91 -4.42 17.66
N TRP A 557 -24.93 -5.67 18.12
CA TRP A 557 -25.63 -6.04 19.35
C TRP A 557 -24.61 -6.41 20.42
N ASN A 558 -24.80 -5.89 21.63
CA ASN A 558 -23.91 -6.07 22.78
C ASN A 558 -24.53 -6.97 23.87
N GLY A 559 -25.53 -7.79 23.50
CA GLY A 559 -26.18 -8.68 24.45
C GLY A 559 -27.07 -7.96 25.48
N LYS A 560 -27.52 -6.73 25.21
CA LYS A 560 -28.46 -5.99 26.09
C LYS A 560 -29.87 -5.98 25.53
N ASN A 561 -30.87 -5.93 26.42
CA ASN A 561 -32.27 -5.68 26.07
C ASN A 561 -32.58 -4.17 25.98
N ASP A 562 -33.80 -3.81 25.57
CA ASP A 562 -34.24 -2.41 25.45
C ASP A 562 -34.18 -1.61 26.78
N SER A 563 -34.15 -2.28 27.93
CA SER A 563 -33.94 -1.65 29.24
C SER A 563 -32.46 -1.48 29.60
N GLY A 564 -31.53 -1.83 28.72
CA GLY A 564 -30.08 -1.71 28.92
C GLY A 564 -29.45 -2.83 29.76
N ASN A 565 -30.22 -3.84 30.15
CA ASN A 565 -29.75 -4.97 30.95
C ASN A 565 -29.18 -6.08 30.07
N LEU A 566 -28.08 -6.71 30.49
CA LEU A 566 -27.53 -7.88 29.81
C LEU A 566 -28.52 -9.04 29.83
N VAL A 567 -28.66 -9.73 28.70
CA VAL A 567 -29.48 -10.93 28.57
C VAL A 567 -28.64 -12.19 28.82
N GLU A 568 -29.26 -13.32 29.12
CA GLU A 568 -28.54 -14.56 29.45
C GLU A 568 -27.87 -15.25 28.26
N SER A 569 -26.89 -16.12 28.52
CA SER A 569 -26.37 -17.02 27.50
C SER A 569 -27.51 -17.84 26.89
N GLY A 570 -27.56 -17.96 25.57
CA GLY A 570 -28.66 -18.63 24.91
C GLY A 570 -28.75 -18.39 23.42
N THR A 571 -29.78 -18.99 22.82
CA THR A 571 -30.11 -18.78 21.42
C THR A 571 -31.06 -17.61 21.27
N TYR A 572 -30.69 -16.69 20.38
CA TYR A 572 -31.49 -15.53 20.00
C TYR A 572 -31.69 -15.51 18.49
N PHE A 573 -32.67 -14.72 18.04
CA PHE A 573 -32.96 -14.51 16.63
C PHE A 573 -32.97 -13.02 16.35
N TYR A 574 -32.31 -12.59 15.27
CA TYR A 574 -32.42 -11.22 14.79
C TYR A 574 -33.19 -11.21 13.48
N ARG A 575 -34.07 -10.22 13.33
CA ARG A 575 -34.96 -10.05 12.20
C ARG A 575 -34.77 -8.67 11.61
N ILE A 576 -34.59 -8.62 10.29
CA ILE A 576 -34.69 -7.38 9.51
C ILE A 576 -36.05 -7.31 8.84
N ILE A 577 -36.65 -6.13 8.85
CA ILE A 577 -37.94 -5.82 8.23
C ILE A 577 -37.76 -4.54 7.40
N THR A 578 -38.15 -4.61 6.13
CA THR A 578 -38.32 -3.49 5.21
C THR A 578 -39.71 -3.60 4.55
N PRO A 579 -40.20 -2.56 3.84
CA PRO A 579 -41.47 -2.65 3.12
C PRO A 579 -41.58 -3.84 2.14
N GLU A 580 -40.45 -4.30 1.60
CA GLU A 580 -40.40 -5.31 0.53
C GLU A 580 -39.69 -6.61 0.95
N PHE A 581 -39.09 -6.66 2.15
CA PHE A 581 -38.27 -7.80 2.58
C PHE A 581 -38.34 -8.05 4.09
N THR A 582 -38.42 -9.31 4.48
CA THR A 582 -38.26 -9.72 5.88
C THR A 582 -37.41 -10.99 5.95
N GLN A 583 -36.37 -11.00 6.77
CA GLN A 583 -35.53 -12.17 6.98
C GLN A 583 -35.13 -12.29 8.46
N THR A 584 -35.09 -13.52 8.97
CA THR A 584 -34.67 -13.83 10.35
C THR A 584 -33.48 -14.78 10.32
N LYS A 585 -32.51 -14.57 11.22
CA LYS A 585 -31.35 -15.46 11.41
C LYS A 585 -31.09 -15.73 12.90
N LYS A 586 -30.50 -16.89 13.17
CA LYS A 586 -30.18 -17.39 14.51
C LYS A 586 -28.79 -16.92 14.95
N MET A 587 -28.65 -16.53 16.21
CA MET A 587 -27.38 -16.22 16.86
C MET A 587 -27.28 -16.87 18.25
N VAL A 588 -26.06 -17.19 18.68
CA VAL A 588 -25.80 -17.83 19.98
C VAL A 588 -24.91 -16.92 20.83
N LEU A 589 -25.46 -16.43 21.95
CA LEU A 589 -24.70 -15.69 22.96
C LEU A 589 -24.12 -16.69 23.96
N MET A 590 -22.81 -16.64 24.17
CA MET A 590 -22.14 -17.34 25.26
C MET A 590 -21.49 -16.30 26.16
N LYS A 591 -21.81 -16.31 27.45
CA LYS A 591 -21.08 -15.55 28.48
C LYS A 591 -19.93 -16.36 29.03
#